data_AF-A0A2D9B6Q4-F1
#
_entry.id   AF-A0A2D9B6Q4-F1
#
_cell.length_a   1.000
_cell.length_b   1.000
_cell.length_c   1.000
_cell.angle_alpha   90.00
_cell.angle_beta   90.00
_cell.angle_gamma   90.00
#
_symmetry.space_group_name_H-M   'P 1'
#
loop_
_entity.id
_entity.type
_entity.pdbx_description
1 polymer ?
#
loop_
_entity_poly.entity_id
_entity_poly.type
_entity_poly.pdbx_seq_one_letter_code
_entity_poly.pdbx_strand_id
1 'polypeptide(L)'
;MANTDNSCKDLKIDQNKYDQFDKIFQMQKELQESGYGYKFKDMSIQDIAKFWFMNKHAIEDEFSEMFDALGGIKDGIGNAAWKPWKTKNEEAITMSPLDLSKGDRQELLMEMVDAFHFFMNFVVSAGFTGSDIANAYMAKNEENYRRIKDGY
;
A
#
# COMPACT_ATOMS: atom_id res chain seq x y z
N MET A 1 6.15 -7.15 -18.98
CA MET A 1 6.16 -6.20 -20.12
C MET A 1 5.56 -4.88 -19.64
N ALA A 2 6.25 -3.76 -19.85
CA ALA A 2 5.63 -2.45 -19.66
C ALA A 2 4.65 -2.21 -20.82
N ASN A 3 3.38 -1.97 -20.51
CA ASN A 3 2.39 -1.65 -21.51
C ASN A 3 2.59 -0.20 -21.97
N THR A 4 3.23 0.00 -23.11
CA THR A 4 3.50 1.33 -23.69
C THR A 4 2.25 2.04 -24.17
N ASP A 5 1.19 1.28 -24.48
CA ASP A 5 -0.04 1.80 -25.09
C ASP A 5 -0.95 2.49 -24.05
N ASN A 6 -0.63 2.32 -22.77
CA ASN A 6 -1.33 2.94 -21.63
C ASN A 6 -0.50 4.01 -20.90
N SER A 7 0.47 4.61 -21.59
CA SER A 7 1.34 5.63 -21.00
C SER A 7 0.55 6.81 -20.43
N CYS A 8 0.85 7.18 -19.18
CA CYS A 8 0.25 8.33 -18.48
C CYS A 8 1.23 9.50 -18.35
N LYS A 9 2.34 9.50 -19.11
CA LYS A 9 3.41 10.49 -19.00
C LYS A 9 2.95 11.93 -19.32
N ASP A 10 1.89 12.06 -20.12
CA ASP A 10 1.36 13.34 -20.59
C ASP A 10 0.14 13.81 -19.76
N LEU A 11 -0.20 13.12 -18.66
CA LEU A 11 -1.24 13.59 -17.75
C LEU A 11 -0.81 14.90 -17.11
N LYS A 12 -1.72 15.87 -17.10
CA LYS A 12 -1.54 17.10 -16.33
C LYS A 12 -1.64 16.77 -14.85
N ILE A 13 -0.57 17.04 -14.11
CA ILE A 13 -0.50 16.85 -12.66
C ILE A 13 -0.46 18.24 -12.00
N ASP A 14 -1.56 18.61 -11.34
CA ASP A 14 -1.59 19.82 -10.53
C ASP A 14 -0.62 19.67 -9.35
N GLN A 15 0.02 20.77 -8.93
CA GLN A 15 1.06 20.76 -7.90
C GLN A 15 0.50 21.24 -6.56
N ASN A 16 -0.54 20.57 -6.08
CA ASN A 16 -1.15 20.92 -4.80
C ASN A 16 -0.29 20.42 -3.64
N LYS A 17 -0.32 21.15 -2.52
CA LYS A 17 0.37 20.75 -1.30
C LYS A 17 -0.57 19.94 -0.40
N TYR A 18 -0.12 18.77 0.02
CA TYR A 18 -0.84 17.88 0.94
C TYR A 18 -0.02 17.67 2.22
N ASP A 19 -0.07 18.65 3.13
CA ASP A 19 0.78 18.69 4.33
C ASP A 19 0.75 17.41 5.18
N GLN A 20 -0.41 16.76 5.31
CA GLN A 20 -0.53 15.53 6.10
C GLN A 20 0.11 14.33 5.39
N PHE A 21 0.00 14.25 4.07
CA PHE A 21 0.69 13.23 3.29
C PHE A 21 2.19 13.45 3.33
N ASP A 22 2.65 14.69 3.14
CA ASP A 22 4.06 15.03 3.26
C ASP A 22 4.61 14.66 4.63
N LYS A 23 3.87 14.94 5.70
CA LYS A 23 4.26 14.55 7.06
C LYS A 23 4.43 13.04 7.20
N ILE A 24 3.45 12.24 6.77
CA ILE A 24 3.50 10.78 6.93
C ILE A 24 4.66 10.18 6.13
N PHE A 25 4.83 10.60 4.87
CA PHE A 25 5.92 10.11 4.02
C PHE A 25 7.30 10.59 4.54
N GLN A 26 7.39 11.80 5.08
CA GLN A 26 8.61 12.29 5.70
C GLN A 26 8.96 11.49 6.97
N MET A 27 7.98 11.14 7.81
CA MET A 27 8.20 10.26 8.96
C MET A 27 8.74 8.89 8.52
N GLN A 28 8.19 8.31 7.44
CA GLN A 28 8.68 7.06 6.89
C GLN A 28 10.12 7.19 6.37
N LYS A 29 10.41 8.27 5.65
CA LYS A 29 11.76 8.55 5.15
C LYS A 29 12.76 8.66 6.30
N GLU A 30 12.41 9.40 7.35
CA GLU A 30 13.24 9.57 8.54
C GLU A 30 13.48 8.23 9.25
N LEU A 31 12.47 7.37 9.35
CA LEU A 31 12.63 6.01 9.88
C LEU A 31 13.67 5.22 9.08
N GLN A 32 13.62 5.26 7.75
CA GLN A 32 14.59 4.55 6.90
C GLN A 32 16.00 5.15 6.96
N GLU A 33 16.13 6.48 6.87
CA GLU A 33 17.44 7.13 6.84
C GLU A 33 18.10 7.17 8.22
N SER A 34 17.35 7.54 9.26
CA SER A 34 17.88 7.70 10.62
C SER A 34 17.82 6.41 11.43
N GLY A 35 16.77 5.60 11.25
CA GLY A 35 16.58 4.35 11.99
C GLY A 35 17.39 3.18 11.41
N TYR A 36 17.35 3.02 10.07
CA TYR A 36 18.00 1.90 9.39
C TYR A 36 19.30 2.30 8.65
N GLY A 37 19.65 3.59 8.63
CA GLY A 37 20.93 4.07 8.09
C GLY A 37 21.00 4.16 6.56
N TYR A 38 19.86 4.10 5.86
CA TYR A 38 19.84 4.29 4.41
C TYR A 38 20.22 5.73 4.04
N LYS A 39 20.80 5.89 2.85
CA LYS A 39 21.17 7.20 2.30
C LYS A 39 20.59 7.34 0.90
N PHE A 40 19.28 7.53 0.79
CA PHE A 40 18.59 7.48 -0.49
C PHE A 40 19.18 8.43 -1.54
N LYS A 41 19.66 9.61 -1.11
CA LYS A 41 20.32 10.58 -1.99
C LYS A 41 21.61 10.04 -2.64
N ASP A 42 22.31 9.13 -1.98
CA ASP A 42 23.61 8.60 -2.42
C ASP A 42 23.48 7.21 -3.07
N MET A 43 22.28 6.62 -3.08
CA MET A 43 22.03 5.29 -3.62
C MET A 43 21.98 5.30 -5.15
N SER A 44 22.66 4.35 -5.77
CA SER A 44 22.53 4.11 -7.22
C SER A 44 21.21 3.43 -7.56
N ILE A 45 20.83 3.42 -8.84
CA ILE A 45 19.66 2.65 -9.30
C ILE A 45 19.76 1.16 -8.90
N GLN A 46 20.97 0.59 -8.90
CA GLN A 46 21.18 -0.80 -8.49
C GLN A 46 20.92 -0.98 -6.98
N ASP A 47 21.31 -0.01 -6.14
CA ASP A 47 21.06 -0.06 -4.71
C ASP A 47 19.57 0.10 -4.41
N ILE A 48 18.89 1.01 -5.11
CA ILE A 48 17.43 1.17 -5.04
C ILE A 48 16.73 -0.11 -5.48
N ALA A 49 17.18 -0.76 -6.56
CA ALA A 49 16.60 -2.02 -7.01
C ALA A 49 16.72 -3.14 -5.96
N LYS A 50 17.86 -3.24 -5.27
CA LYS A 50 18.04 -4.19 -4.16
C LYS A 50 17.13 -3.86 -2.98
N PHE A 51 17.04 -2.57 -2.61
CA PHE A 51 16.15 -2.10 -1.56
C PHE A 51 14.69 -2.41 -1.88
N TRP A 52 14.25 -2.16 -3.13
CA TRP A 52 12.91 -2.49 -3.60
C TRP A 52 12.62 -3.99 -3.58
N PHE A 53 13.60 -4.82 -3.95
CA PHE A 53 13.43 -6.28 -3.92
C PHE A 53 13.20 -6.79 -2.48
N MET A 54 13.92 -6.24 -1.50
CA MET A 54 13.70 -6.55 -0.09
C MET A 54 12.31 -6.07 0.37
N ASN A 55 11.96 -4.80 0.10
CA ASN A 55 10.66 -4.24 0.48
C ASN A 55 9.48 -4.96 -0.19
N LYS A 56 9.69 -5.52 -1.40
CA LYS A 56 8.70 -6.36 -2.09
C LYS A 56 8.41 -7.63 -1.29
N HIS A 57 9.42 -8.28 -0.72
CA HIS A 57 9.19 -9.46 0.11
C HIS A 57 8.56 -9.08 1.45
N ALA A 58 9.04 -8.00 2.08
CA ALA A 58 8.44 -7.52 3.32
C ALA A 58 6.94 -7.19 3.15
N ILE A 59 6.56 -6.45 2.10
CA ILE A 59 5.13 -6.17 1.85
C ILE A 59 4.32 -7.43 1.50
N GLU A 60 4.93 -8.46 0.90
CA GLU A 60 4.26 -9.75 0.67
C GLU A 60 3.98 -10.50 1.99
N ASP A 61 4.90 -10.41 2.94
CA ASP A 61 4.72 -10.94 4.30
C ASP A 61 3.59 -10.17 5.01
N GLU A 62 3.62 -8.83 5.02
CA GLU A 62 2.55 -8.01 5.63
C GLU A 62 1.18 -8.21 4.96
N PHE A 63 1.15 -8.43 3.64
CA PHE A 63 -0.09 -8.80 2.97
C PHE A 63 -0.63 -10.13 3.49
N SER A 64 0.24 -11.11 3.75
CA SER A 64 -0.18 -12.39 4.31
C SER A 64 -0.79 -12.21 5.70
N GLU A 65 -0.22 -11.33 6.54
CA GLU A 65 -0.76 -10.99 7.86
C GLU A 65 -2.11 -10.26 7.74
N MET A 66 -2.22 -9.28 6.83
CA MET A 66 -3.48 -8.61 6.50
C MET A 66 -4.58 -9.57 6.04
N PHE A 67 -4.27 -10.56 5.20
CA PHE A 67 -5.24 -11.59 4.77
C PHE A 67 -5.67 -12.49 5.93
N ASP A 68 -4.74 -12.84 6.83
CA ASP A 68 -5.05 -13.64 8.02
C ASP A 68 -5.91 -12.85 9.03
N ALA A 69 -5.73 -11.52 9.12
CA ALA A 69 -6.51 -10.61 9.95
C ALA A 69 -7.91 -10.28 9.40
N LEU A 70 -8.15 -10.47 8.10
CA LEU A 70 -9.41 -10.10 7.44
C LEU A 70 -10.65 -10.75 8.08
N GLY A 71 -10.51 -11.96 8.61
CA GLY A 71 -11.57 -12.67 9.31
C GLY A 71 -11.66 -12.40 10.82
N GLY A 72 -10.81 -11.52 11.36
CA GLY A 72 -10.63 -11.28 12.79
C GLY A 72 -9.82 -12.38 13.49
N ILE A 73 -8.64 -12.03 14.02
CA ILE A 73 -7.65 -12.97 14.56
C ILE A 73 -8.11 -13.57 15.89
N LYS A 74 -8.74 -12.76 16.75
CA LYS A 74 -9.02 -13.16 18.13
C LYS A 74 -10.39 -13.80 18.27
N ASP A 75 -11.44 -13.07 17.93
CA ASP A 75 -12.83 -13.47 18.19
C ASP A 75 -13.60 -13.77 16.90
N GLY A 76 -12.92 -13.73 15.74
CA GLY A 76 -13.49 -13.99 14.43
C GLY A 76 -13.21 -15.39 13.87
N ILE A 77 -13.19 -15.49 12.54
CA ILE A 77 -12.86 -16.72 11.79
C ILE A 77 -11.38 -16.77 11.37
N GLY A 78 -10.62 -15.71 11.62
CA GLY A 78 -9.21 -15.55 11.25
C GLY A 78 -8.97 -15.86 9.78
N ASN A 79 -7.89 -16.58 9.50
CA ASN A 79 -7.53 -16.97 8.13
C ASN A 79 -8.46 -18.01 7.47
N ALA A 80 -9.54 -18.43 8.14
CA ALA A 80 -10.62 -19.11 7.44
C ALA A 80 -11.33 -18.17 6.45
N ALA A 81 -11.16 -16.84 6.56
CA ALA A 81 -11.71 -15.88 5.59
C ALA A 81 -11.29 -16.16 4.14
N TRP A 82 -10.07 -16.64 3.91
CA TRP A 82 -9.55 -16.90 2.56
C TRP A 82 -9.17 -18.36 2.29
N LYS A 83 -9.13 -19.24 3.31
CA LYS A 83 -8.78 -20.66 3.16
C LYS A 83 -10.04 -21.53 2.98
N PRO A 84 -10.43 -21.89 1.74
CA PRO A 84 -11.69 -22.61 1.47
C PRO A 84 -11.77 -24.02 2.09
N TRP A 85 -10.64 -24.61 2.47
CA TRP A 85 -10.58 -25.92 3.13
C TRP A 85 -10.83 -25.87 4.64
N LYS A 86 -11.03 -24.67 5.25
CA LYS A 86 -11.35 -24.54 6.68
C LYS A 86 -12.85 -24.55 6.90
N THR A 87 -13.32 -25.28 7.92
CA THR A 87 -14.77 -25.40 8.25
C THR A 87 -15.47 -24.05 8.43
N LYS A 88 -14.82 -23.08 9.10
CA LYS A 88 -15.38 -21.74 9.31
C LYS A 88 -15.41 -20.84 8.06
N ASN A 89 -14.84 -21.28 6.93
CA ASN A 89 -14.85 -20.48 5.70
C ASN A 89 -16.27 -20.27 5.16
N GLU A 90 -17.21 -21.18 5.42
CA GLU A 90 -18.62 -21.02 5.03
C GLU A 90 -19.24 -19.74 5.63
N GLU A 91 -18.81 -19.34 6.84
CA GLU A 91 -19.25 -18.11 7.50
C GLU A 91 -18.77 -16.86 6.75
N ALA A 92 -17.60 -16.91 6.09
CA ALA A 92 -16.99 -15.79 5.37
C ALA A 92 -17.85 -15.29 4.20
N ILE A 93 -18.71 -16.15 3.65
CA ILE A 93 -19.59 -15.81 2.51
C ILE A 93 -20.58 -14.70 2.86
N THR A 94 -21.02 -14.66 4.13
CA THR A 94 -22.03 -13.71 4.61
C THR A 94 -21.48 -12.65 5.55
N MET A 95 -20.26 -12.83 6.07
CA MET A 95 -19.63 -11.87 6.96
C MET A 95 -19.14 -10.62 6.22
N SER A 96 -19.21 -9.50 6.91
CA SER A 96 -18.59 -8.22 6.53
C SER A 96 -17.43 -7.91 7.46
N PRO A 97 -16.38 -7.19 6.99
CA PRO A 97 -15.38 -6.61 7.88
C PRO A 97 -15.98 -5.68 8.97
N LEU A 98 -17.21 -5.20 8.77
CA LEU A 98 -17.94 -4.41 9.77
C LEU A 98 -18.51 -5.24 10.93
N ASP A 99 -18.62 -6.56 10.76
CA ASP A 99 -19.10 -7.49 11.78
C ASP A 99 -17.99 -7.87 12.77
N LEU A 100 -16.74 -7.51 12.47
CA LEU A 100 -15.60 -7.77 13.34
C LEU A 100 -15.71 -7.01 14.66
N SER A 101 -15.13 -7.60 15.71
CA SER A 101 -14.95 -6.92 16.98
C SER A 101 -14.13 -5.64 16.79
N LYS A 102 -14.27 -4.67 17.72
CA LYS A 102 -13.45 -3.44 17.68
C LYS A 102 -11.95 -3.75 17.68
N GLY A 103 -11.54 -4.77 18.44
CA GLY A 103 -10.14 -5.20 18.52
C GLY A 103 -9.66 -5.79 17.20
N ASP A 104 -10.41 -6.71 16.61
CA ASP A 104 -10.06 -7.33 15.33
C ASP A 104 -10.04 -6.33 14.17
N ARG A 105 -10.96 -5.37 14.17
CA ARG A 105 -10.96 -4.30 13.18
C ARG A 105 -9.77 -3.35 13.34
N GLN A 106 -9.34 -3.12 14.58
CA GLN A 106 -8.13 -2.34 14.85
C GLN A 106 -6.89 -3.09 14.40
N GLU A 107 -6.80 -4.39 14.66
CA GLU A 107 -5.69 -5.22 14.20
C GLU A 107 -5.60 -5.22 12.67
N LEU A 108 -6.72 -5.47 11.97
CA LEU A 108 -6.76 -5.40 10.51
C LEU A 108 -6.28 -4.05 9.96
N LEU A 109 -6.60 -2.94 10.64
CA LEU A 109 -6.10 -1.63 10.26
C LEU A 109 -4.59 -1.49 10.48
N MET A 110 -4.05 -2.07 11.55
CA MET A 110 -2.61 -2.05 11.82
C MET A 110 -1.85 -2.86 10.76
N GLU A 111 -2.31 -4.05 10.39
CA GLU A 111 -1.69 -4.85 9.31
C GLU A 111 -1.70 -4.12 7.96
N MET A 112 -2.79 -3.41 7.65
CA MET A 112 -2.86 -2.55 6.46
C MET A 112 -1.84 -1.41 6.53
N VAL A 113 -1.59 -0.86 7.72
CA VAL A 113 -0.61 0.20 7.95
C VAL A 113 0.81 -0.35 7.83
N ASP A 114 1.09 -1.58 8.27
CA ASP A 114 2.41 -2.20 8.12
C ASP A 114 2.74 -2.45 6.65
N ALA A 115 1.80 -2.98 5.87
CA ALA A 115 1.94 -3.05 4.41
C ALA A 115 2.13 -1.66 3.77
N PHE A 116 1.46 -0.62 4.30
CA PHE A 116 1.61 0.75 3.82
C PHE A 116 3.00 1.34 4.11
N HIS A 117 3.65 1.00 5.23
CA HIS A 117 5.04 1.40 5.52
C HIS A 117 5.98 0.94 4.40
N PHE A 118 5.85 -0.32 3.97
CA PHE A 118 6.68 -0.85 2.88
C PHE A 118 6.31 -0.26 1.52
N PHE A 119 5.03 0.05 1.27
CA PHE A 119 4.65 0.79 0.06
C PHE A 119 5.32 2.17 0.00
N MET A 120 5.29 2.92 1.10
CA MET A 120 5.90 4.25 1.20
C MET A 120 7.40 4.22 0.93
N ASN A 121 8.09 3.13 1.32
CA ASN A 121 9.52 2.96 1.05
C ASN A 121 9.86 3.03 -0.44
N PHE A 122 9.01 2.51 -1.34
CA PHE A 122 9.22 2.65 -2.79
C PHE A 122 9.17 4.12 -3.24
N VAL A 123 8.25 4.89 -2.67
CA VAL A 123 8.04 6.31 -3.01
C VAL A 123 9.19 7.18 -2.51
N VAL A 124 9.54 7.08 -1.23
CA VAL A 124 10.57 7.95 -0.62
C VAL A 124 11.97 7.61 -1.13
N SER A 125 12.26 6.34 -1.42
CA SER A 125 13.56 5.92 -1.98
C SER A 125 13.73 6.35 -3.45
N ALA A 126 12.64 6.53 -4.20
CA ALA A 126 12.67 7.14 -5.53
C ALA A 126 12.79 8.67 -5.52
N GLY A 127 12.76 9.30 -4.33
CA GLY A 127 12.88 10.74 -4.18
C GLY A 127 11.56 11.51 -4.29
N PHE A 128 10.41 10.85 -4.24
CA PHE A 128 9.10 11.49 -4.25
C PHE A 128 8.62 11.83 -2.84
N THR A 129 7.81 12.88 -2.75
CA THR A 129 7.11 13.34 -1.53
C THR A 129 5.69 12.77 -1.44
N GLY A 130 5.03 13.01 -0.29
CA GLY A 130 3.62 12.65 -0.12
C GLY A 130 2.71 13.46 -1.06
N SER A 131 3.03 14.73 -1.30
CA SER A 131 2.33 15.58 -2.26
C SER A 131 2.49 15.08 -3.69
N ASP A 132 3.68 14.61 -4.09
CA ASP A 132 3.90 14.08 -5.43
C ASP A 132 2.98 12.89 -5.74
N ILE A 133 2.92 11.90 -4.83
CA ILE A 133 2.09 10.71 -5.03
C ILE A 133 0.60 11.05 -4.94
N ALA A 134 0.20 11.98 -4.07
CA ALA A 134 -1.19 12.43 -3.94
C ALA A 134 -1.67 13.15 -5.21
N ASN A 135 -0.89 14.09 -5.72
CA ASN A 135 -1.19 14.78 -6.98
C ASN A 135 -1.28 13.79 -8.16
N ALA A 136 -0.32 12.87 -8.26
CA ALA A 136 -0.32 11.85 -9.30
C ALA A 136 -1.53 10.91 -9.20
N TYR A 137 -1.93 10.54 -7.97
CA TYR A 137 -3.14 9.75 -7.73
C TYR A 137 -4.39 10.47 -8.23
N MET A 138 -4.56 11.76 -7.92
CA MET A 138 -5.74 12.53 -8.36
C MET A 138 -5.85 12.58 -9.88
N ALA A 139 -4.75 12.91 -10.58
CA ALA A 139 -4.71 12.95 -12.03
C ALA A 139 -4.98 11.57 -12.66
N LYS A 140 -4.39 10.51 -12.09
CA LYS A 140 -4.59 9.14 -12.59
C LYS A 140 -6.01 8.63 -12.32
N ASN A 141 -6.61 9.01 -11.20
CA ASN A 141 -7.97 8.65 -10.86
C ASN A 141 -8.98 9.28 -11.82
N GLU A 142 -8.82 10.57 -12.16
CA GLU A 142 -9.65 11.24 -13.17
C GLU A 142 -9.54 10.54 -14.54
N GLU A 143 -8.33 10.22 -14.98
CA GLU A 143 -8.10 9.47 -16.21
C GLU A 143 -8.75 8.08 -16.19
N ASN A 144 -8.71 7.38 -15.05
CA ASN A 144 -9.38 6.08 -14.92
C ASN A 144 -10.90 6.20 -15.05
N TYR A 145 -11.52 7.23 -14.46
CA TYR A 145 -12.95 7.51 -14.65
C TYR A 145 -13.28 7.83 -16.11
N ARG A 146 -12.43 8.60 -16.80
CA ARG A 146 -12.59 8.89 -18.22
C ARG A 146 -12.56 7.61 -19.05
N ARG A 147 -11.59 6.72 -18.81
CA ARG A 147 -11.48 5.42 -19.49
C ARG A 147 -12.72 4.56 -19.32
N ILE A 148 -13.25 4.44 -18.11
CA ILE A 148 -14.49 3.70 -17.83
C ILE A 148 -15.65 4.30 -18.64
N LYS A 149 -15.76 5.63 -18.69
CA LYS A 149 -16.82 6.31 -19.46
C LYS A 149 -16.67 6.10 -20.98
N ASP A 150 -15.44 5.98 -21.46
CA ASP A 150 -15.10 5.77 -22.87
C ASP A 150 -15.17 4.27 -23.28
N GLY A 151 -15.56 3.38 -22.36
CA GLY A 151 -15.81 1.96 -22.65
C GLY A 151 -14.59 1.04 -22.53
N TYR A 152 -13.61 1.42 -21.71
CA TYR A 152 -12.50 0.54 -21.31
C TYR A 152 -12.99 -0.69 -20.52
#